data_AF-A0A380FB01-F1
#
_entry.id   AF-A0A380FB01-F1
#
_cell.length_a   1.000
_cell.length_b   1.000
_cell.length_c   1.000
_cell.angle_alpha   90.00
_cell.angle_beta   90.00
_cell.angle_gamma   90.00
#
_symmetry.space_group_name_H-M   'P 1'
#
loop_
_entity.id
_entity.type
_entity.pdbx_description
1 polymer ?
#
loop_
_entity_poly.entity_id
_entity_poly.type
_entity_poly.pdbx_seq_one_letter_code
_entity_poly.pdbx_strand_id
1 'polypeptide(L)'
;MLRFFSYLVKFFPPVVTGSVVTIIGINLMPVAMNYLAGGEGAKNYGDAKNIILGVTTLIVILVVQRLTTGFMKSIAILIGLIVGTVLASFFGVVDVKQVG
;
A
#
# COMPACT_ATOMS: atom_id res chain seq x y z
N MET A 1 -24.04 -16.00 23.39
CA MET A 1 -23.12 -15.09 22.66
C MET A 1 -23.82 -14.30 21.55
N LEU A 2 -24.66 -14.92 20.71
CA LEU A 2 -25.32 -14.29 19.55
C LEU A 2 -26.29 -13.12 19.86
N ARG A 3 -26.97 -13.13 21.02
CA ARG A 3 -27.92 -12.06 21.41
C ARG A 3 -27.26 -10.69 21.65
N PHE A 4 -26.02 -10.67 22.15
CA PHE A 4 -25.29 -9.42 22.40
C PHE A 4 -24.79 -8.76 21.11
N PHE A 5 -24.35 -9.56 20.14
CA PHE A 5 -23.80 -9.07 18.88
C PHE A 5 -24.85 -8.32 18.04
N SER A 6 -26.08 -8.84 17.99
CA SER A 6 -27.18 -8.19 17.25
C SER A 6 -27.59 -6.83 17.83
N TYR A 7 -27.32 -6.58 19.12
CA TYR A 7 -27.55 -5.27 19.76
C TYR A 7 -26.41 -4.29 19.46
N LEU A 8 -25.15 -4.76 19.43
CA LEU A 8 -23.98 -3.95 19.06
C LEU A 8 -23.97 -3.53 17.58
N VAL A 9 -24.35 -4.42 16.65
CA VAL A 9 -24.35 -4.11 15.19
C VAL A 9 -25.30 -2.94 14.86
N LYS A 10 -26.31 -2.69 15.70
CA LYS A 10 -27.22 -1.53 15.57
C LYS A 10 -26.53 -0.18 15.80
N PHE A 11 -25.41 -0.17 16.54
CA PHE A 11 -24.55 1.00 16.75
C PHE A 11 -23.52 1.22 15.64
N PHE A 12 -23.36 0.25 14.73
CA PHE A 12 -22.50 0.34 13.54
C PHE A 12 -23.33 0.27 12.25
N PRO A 13 -24.25 1.24 12.01
CA PRO A 13 -24.88 1.34 10.71
C PRO A 13 -23.81 1.55 9.63
N PRO A 14 -24.11 1.22 8.36
CA PRO A 14 -23.12 1.27 7.27
C PRO A 14 -22.40 2.62 7.12
N VAL A 15 -23.01 3.72 7.58
CA VAL A 15 -22.39 5.05 7.66
C VAL A 15 -21.20 5.10 8.62
N VAL A 16 -21.25 4.41 9.76
CA VAL A 16 -20.14 4.35 10.73
C VAL A 16 -19.03 3.46 10.20
N THR A 17 -19.36 2.30 9.64
CA THR A 17 -18.36 1.40 9.04
C THR A 17 -17.61 2.09 7.91
N GLY A 18 -18.32 2.80 7.02
CA GLY A 18 -17.69 3.58 5.96
C GLY A 18 -16.79 4.71 6.49
N SER A 19 -17.29 5.47 7.46
CA SER A 19 -16.52 6.57 8.08
C SER A 19 -15.26 6.08 8.79
N VAL A 20 -15.32 4.94 9.47
CA VAL A 20 -14.15 4.35 10.13
C VAL A 20 -13.13 3.88 9.09
N VAL A 21 -13.57 3.25 7.99
CA VAL A 21 -12.66 2.82 6.91
C VAL A 21 -11.97 4.01 6.23
N THR A 22 -12.69 5.12 5.98
CA THR A 22 -12.06 6.32 5.40
C THR A 22 -11.09 6.98 6.37
N ILE A 23 -11.42 7.07 7.65
CA ILE A 23 -10.51 7.58 8.69
C ILE A 23 -9.24 6.71 8.77
N ILE A 24 -9.36 5.39 8.73
CA ILE A 24 -8.20 4.48 8.68
C ILE A 24 -7.35 4.80 7.44
N GLY A 25 -7.97 4.92 6.26
CA GLY A 25 -7.26 5.26 5.03
C GLY A 25 -6.51 6.59 5.11
N ILE A 26 -7.16 7.63 5.64
CA ILE A 26 -6.55 8.97 5.78
C ILE A 26 -5.38 8.94 6.77
N ASN A 27 -5.51 8.24 7.90
CA ASN A 27 -4.43 8.14 8.89
C ASN A 27 -3.22 7.33 8.38
N LEU A 28 -3.43 6.39 7.45
CA LEU A 28 -2.34 5.63 6.83
C LEU A 28 -1.66 6.37 5.68
N MET A 29 -2.30 7.38 5.11
CA MET A 29 -1.74 8.19 4.02
C MET A 29 -0.36 8.80 4.33
N PRO A 30 -0.12 9.48 5.47
CA PRO A 30 1.20 10.03 5.79
C PRO A 30 2.28 8.95 5.92
N VAL A 31 1.93 7.80 6.49
CA VAL A 31 2.86 6.65 6.62
C VAL A 31 3.26 6.13 5.24
N ALA A 32 2.31 5.99 4.32
CA ALA A 32 2.59 5.60 2.94
C ALA A 32 3.48 6.63 2.22
N MET A 33 3.26 7.93 2.45
CA MET A 33 4.10 9.00 1.88
C MET A 33 5.52 8.95 2.43
N ASN A 34 5.70 8.71 3.72
CA ASN A 34 7.03 8.54 4.33
C ASN A 34 7.78 7.36 3.70
N TYR A 35 7.11 6.22 3.47
CA TYR A 35 7.71 5.09 2.76
C TYR A 35 8.05 5.39 1.31
N LEU A 36 7.19 6.12 0.58
CA LEU A 36 7.49 6.57 -0.78
C LEU A 36 8.69 7.52 -0.85
N ALA A 37 8.89 8.35 0.18
CA ALA A 37 10.03 9.25 0.28
C ALA A 37 11.34 8.53 0.65
N GLY A 38 11.31 7.25 1.05
CA GLY A 38 12.49 6.46 1.40
C GLY A 38 12.52 5.95 2.85
N GLY A 39 11.51 6.26 3.66
CA GLY A 39 11.38 5.81 5.05
C GLY A 39 11.89 6.83 6.09
N GLU A 40 11.29 6.82 7.28
CA GLU A 40 11.70 7.73 8.36
C GLU A 40 13.17 7.49 8.76
N GLY A 41 13.97 8.56 8.78
CA GLY A 41 15.40 8.49 9.12
C GLY A 41 16.33 8.05 7.99
N ALA A 42 15.82 7.87 6.76
CA ALA A 42 16.65 7.53 5.61
C ALA A 42 17.56 8.71 5.20
N LYS A 43 18.83 8.42 4.89
CA LYS A 43 19.81 9.43 4.43
C LYS A 43 19.42 10.07 3.08
N ASN A 44 18.62 9.36 2.30
CA ASN A 44 18.08 9.75 0.99
C ASN A 44 16.57 10.05 1.05
N TYR A 45 16.08 10.56 2.20
CA TYR A 45 14.69 10.96 2.35
C TYR A 45 14.33 12.04 1.33
N GLY A 46 13.27 11.79 0.56
CA GLY A 46 12.79 12.72 -0.49
C GLY A 46 13.65 12.73 -1.76
N ASP A 47 14.59 11.80 -1.93
CA ASP A 47 15.35 11.69 -3.17
C ASP A 47 14.42 11.33 -4.35
N ALA A 48 14.64 11.97 -5.49
CA ALA A 48 13.82 11.81 -6.69
C ALA A 48 13.75 10.34 -7.12
N LYS A 49 14.82 9.57 -6.90
CA LYS A 49 14.86 8.13 -7.21
C LYS A 49 13.82 7.33 -6.44
N ASN A 50 13.66 7.57 -5.13
CA ASN A 50 12.71 6.83 -4.29
C ASN A 50 11.27 7.15 -4.69
N ILE A 51 10.99 8.43 -4.94
CA ILE A 51 9.66 8.88 -5.36
C ILE A 51 9.32 8.33 -6.74
N ILE A 52 10.25 8.39 -7.71
CA ILE A 52 10.03 7.84 -9.06
C ILE A 52 9.78 6.33 -9.01
N LEU A 53 10.57 5.58 -8.24
CA LEU A 53 10.37 4.13 -8.07
C LEU A 53 9.02 3.80 -7.42
N GLY A 54 8.66 4.53 -6.37
CA GLY A 54 7.38 4.35 -5.67
C GLY A 54 6.17 4.67 -6.56
N VAL A 55 6.20 5.81 -7.27
CA VAL A 55 5.15 6.21 -8.21
C VAL A 55 5.05 5.23 -9.38
N THR A 56 6.18 4.78 -9.93
CA THR A 56 6.20 3.78 -11.01
C THR A 56 5.58 2.46 -10.56
N THR A 57 5.94 1.98 -9.37
CA THR A 57 5.36 0.76 -8.79
C THR A 57 3.86 0.91 -8.57
N LEU A 58 3.41 2.05 -8.07
CA LEU A 58 1.99 2.37 -7.89
C LEU A 58 1.24 2.35 -9.22
N ILE A 59 1.79 2.97 -10.27
CA ILE A 59 1.21 2.96 -11.62
C ILE A 59 1.08 1.52 -12.13
N VAL A 60 2.12 0.69 -11.98
CA VAL A 60 2.07 -0.72 -12.37
C VAL A 60 0.95 -1.46 -11.63
N ILE A 61 0.84 -1.29 -10.31
CA ILE A 61 -0.23 -1.90 -9.52
C ILE A 61 -1.60 -1.45 -10.03
N LEU A 62 -1.80 -0.15 -10.25
CA LEU A 62 -3.08 0.40 -10.72
C LEU A 62 -3.45 -0.11 -12.12
N VAL A 63 -2.50 -0.20 -13.04
CA VAL A 63 -2.72 -0.72 -14.40
C VAL A 63 -3.12 -2.19 -14.33
N VAL A 64 -2.40 -3.01 -13.57
CA VAL A 64 -2.71 -4.43 -13.42
C VAL A 64 -4.07 -4.62 -12.71
N GLN A 65 -4.36 -3.86 -11.66
CA GLN A 65 -5.66 -3.91 -10.96
C GLN A 65 -6.83 -3.45 -11.83
N ARG A 66 -6.61 -2.52 -12.77
CA ARG A 66 -7.64 -2.04 -13.69
C ARG A 66 -7.94 -3.06 -14.79
N LEU A 67 -6.92 -3.78 -15.25
CA LEU A 67 -7.05 -4.79 -16.30
C LEU A 67 -7.53 -6.17 -15.78
N THR A 68 -7.38 -6.43 -14.48
CA THR A 68 -7.78 -7.69 -13.85
C THR A 68 -9.14 -7.59 -13.14
N THR A 69 -9.91 -8.68 -13.14
CA THR A 69 -11.22 -8.77 -12.50
C THR A 69 -11.28 -9.91 -11.47
N GLY A 70 -12.17 -9.78 -10.48
CA GLY A 70 -12.38 -10.80 -9.44
C GLY A 70 -11.16 -11.07 -8.55
N PHE A 71 -10.89 -12.34 -8.27
CA PHE A 71 -9.78 -12.82 -7.44
C PHE A 71 -8.39 -12.32 -7.94
N MET A 72 -8.28 -12.04 -9.23
CA MET A 72 -7.03 -11.54 -9.81
C MET A 72 -6.65 -10.13 -9.33
N LYS A 73 -7.59 -9.34 -8.77
CA LYS A 73 -7.25 -8.04 -8.15
C LYS A 73 -6.42 -8.19 -6.86
N SER A 74 -6.63 -9.24 -6.09
CA SER A 74 -5.83 -9.52 -4.89
C SER A 74 -4.41 -9.93 -5.28
N ILE A 75 -4.26 -10.74 -6.33
CA ILE A 75 -2.95 -11.18 -6.85
C ILE A 75 -2.22 -10.02 -7.55
N ALA A 76 -2.94 -9.08 -8.16
CA ALA A 76 -2.36 -7.92 -8.83
C ALA A 76 -1.42 -7.10 -7.93
N ILE A 77 -1.72 -6.98 -6.63
CA ILE A 77 -0.85 -6.29 -5.67
C ILE A 77 0.48 -7.04 -5.54
N LEU A 78 0.44 -8.37 -5.42
CA LEU A 78 1.63 -9.21 -5.32
C LEU A 78 2.48 -9.12 -6.60
N ILE A 79 1.85 -9.19 -7.77
CA ILE A 79 2.53 -9.05 -9.06
C ILE A 79 3.19 -7.67 -9.18
N GLY A 80 2.46 -6.60 -8.84
CA GLY A 80 3.00 -5.25 -8.88
C GLY A 80 4.17 -5.06 -7.92
N LEU A 81 4.15 -5.71 -6.75
CA LEU A 81 5.26 -5.70 -5.80
C LEU A 81 6.49 -6.42 -6.35
N ILE A 82 6.33 -7.59 -6.95
CA ILE A 82 7.42 -8.31 -7.62
C ILE A 82 8.04 -7.44 -8.73
N VAL A 83 7.22 -6.84 -9.59
CA VAL A 83 7.68 -5.96 -10.66
C VAL A 83 8.39 -4.72 -10.10
N GLY A 84 7.84 -4.11 -9.05
CA GLY A 84 8.44 -2.95 -8.37
C GLY A 84 9.82 -3.28 -7.78
N THR A 85 9.96 -4.45 -7.14
CA THR A 85 11.25 -4.91 -6.61
C THR A 85 12.26 -5.16 -7.72
N VAL A 86 11.85 -5.75 -8.85
CA VAL A 86 12.71 -5.94 -10.02
C VAL A 86 13.18 -4.59 -10.58
N LEU A 87 12.27 -3.62 -10.72
CA LEU A 87 12.62 -2.26 -11.16
C LEU A 87 13.59 -1.58 -10.17
N ALA A 88 13.36 -1.70 -8.87
CA ALA A 88 14.26 -1.18 -7.86
C ALA A 88 15.68 -1.78 -7.96
N SER A 89 15.77 -3.07 -8.29
CA SER A 89 17.05 -3.76 -8.51
C SER A 89 17.82 -3.16 -9.71
N PHE A 90 17.14 -2.87 -10.82
CA PHE A 90 17.76 -2.20 -11.97
C PHE A 90 18.21 -0.76 -11.66
N PHE A 91 17.50 -0.05 -10.78
CA PHE A 91 17.89 1.30 -10.33
C PHE A 91 19.05 1.31 -9.31
N GLY A 92 19.54 0.14 -8.88
CA GLY A 92 20.68 0.01 -7.97
C GLY A 92 20.41 0.51 -6.55
N VAL A 93 19.13 0.68 -6.18
CA VAL A 93 18.69 1.12 -4.84
C VAL A 93 18.51 -0.07 -3.89
N VAL A 94 18.62 -1.30 -4.40
CA VAL A 94 18.50 -2.53 -3.61
C VAL A 94 19.84 -2.86 -2.97
N ASP A 95 19.98 -2.55 -1.69
CA ASP A 95 21.08 -3.03 -0.85
C ASP A 95 20.89 -4.52 -0.50
N VAL A 96 21.30 -5.40 -1.42
CA VAL A 96 21.38 -6.85 -1.17
C VAL A 96 22.42 -7.23 -0.11
N LYS A 97 23.28 -6.28 0.29
CA LYS A 97 24.29 -6.47 1.35
C LYS A 97 23.71 -6.55 2.76
N GLN A 98 22.48 -6.08 2.98
CA GLN A 98 21.83 -6.12 4.29
C GLN A 98 21.10 -7.44 4.56
N VAL A 99 21.08 -8.36 3.58
CA VAL A 99 20.41 -9.68 3.68
C VAL A 99 21.43 -10.80 3.91
N GLY A 100 22.67 -10.47 4.31
CA GLY A 100 23.75 -11.41 4.68
C GLY A 100 24.21 -11.20 6.11
#